data_AF-A0A7J4RXG6-F1
#
_entry.id   AF-A0A7J4RXG6-F1
#
_cell.length_a   1.000
_cell.length_b   1.000
_cell.length_c   1.000
_cell.angle_alpha   90.00
_cell.angle_beta   90.00
_cell.angle_gamma   90.00
#
_symmetry.space_group_name_H-M   'P 1'
#
loop_
_entity.id
_entity.type
_entity.pdbx_description
1 polymer ?
#
loop_
_entity_poly.entity_id
_entity_poly.type
_entity_poly.pdbx_seq_one_letter_code
_entity_poly.pdbx_strand_id
1 'polypeptide(L)'
;MDNEEVLCEVTENHLNTGLRGIPVGTCRTSFVTPDEGVHYCGYPIRELVDVSPEDVIYLLFNKELPNAEQSAMFREDLASRASLPDGVEQVLSNLPKHGHPMDWLSIGIHTLGMYDTTGDWLDDALNLIARMPRLMGLIFRYREGRESDIPADDVAQSL
;
A
#
# COMPACT_ATOMS: atom_id res chain seq x y z
N MET A 1 -25.24 5.96 24.04
CA MET A 1 -25.07 5.07 25.20
C MET A 1 -23.63 4.65 25.15
N ASP A 2 -22.77 5.27 25.97
CA ASP A 2 -21.39 4.85 26.11
C ASP A 2 -21.39 3.43 26.67
N ASN A 3 -20.95 2.48 25.85
CA ASN A 3 -20.84 1.10 26.27
C ASN A 3 -19.49 0.97 26.99
N GLU A 4 -19.49 1.17 28.31
CA GLU A 4 -18.33 0.95 29.20
C GLU A 4 -18.08 -0.56 29.42
N GLU A 5 -18.01 -1.32 28.33
CA GLU A 5 -17.72 -2.75 28.38
C GLU A 5 -16.22 -2.96 28.59
N VAL A 6 -15.87 -3.74 29.62
CA VAL A 6 -14.47 -4.12 29.86
C VAL A 6 -14.02 -5.08 28.77
N LEU A 7 -13.13 -4.62 27.89
CA LEU A 7 -12.60 -5.42 26.78
C LEU A 7 -11.44 -6.35 27.18
N CYS A 8 -10.66 -5.99 28.20
CA CYS A 8 -9.47 -6.75 28.64
C CYS A 8 -9.03 -6.35 30.06
N GLU A 9 -8.64 -7.33 30.88
CA GLU A 9 -8.01 -7.09 32.19
C GLU A 9 -6.48 -7.17 32.09
N VAL A 10 -5.78 -6.15 32.60
CA VAL A 10 -4.32 -6.08 32.54
C VAL A 10 -3.70 -6.52 33.87
N THR A 11 -2.77 -7.46 33.83
CA THR A 11 -2.02 -7.99 34.99
C THR A 11 -0.52 -7.75 34.82
N GLU A 12 0.29 -8.02 35.85
CA GLU A 12 1.76 -7.90 35.76
C GLU A 12 2.36 -8.73 34.63
N ASN A 13 1.76 -9.87 34.28
CA ASN A 13 2.21 -10.74 33.19
C ASN A 13 2.08 -10.09 31.80
N HIS A 14 1.28 -9.05 31.66
CA HIS A 14 1.10 -8.31 30.41
C HIS A 14 2.15 -7.21 30.21
N LEU A 15 2.93 -6.86 31.25
CA LEU A 15 4.00 -5.87 31.15
C LEU A 15 5.16 -6.38 30.28
N ASN A 16 5.79 -5.49 29.52
CA ASN A 16 6.94 -5.77 28.65
C ASN A 16 6.69 -6.84 27.56
N THR A 17 5.43 -7.12 27.22
CA THR A 17 5.05 -8.10 26.18
C THR A 17 4.91 -7.48 24.79
N GLY A 18 4.92 -6.15 24.68
CA GLY A 18 4.64 -5.43 23.44
C GLY A 18 3.16 -5.48 23.04
N LEU A 19 2.24 -5.28 23.99
CA LEU A 19 0.78 -5.29 23.79
C LEU A 19 0.20 -6.64 23.33
N ARG A 20 0.91 -7.74 23.56
CA ARG A 20 0.44 -9.08 23.16
C ARG A 20 -0.87 -9.41 23.89
N GLY A 21 -1.92 -9.67 23.11
CA GLY A 21 -3.25 -10.03 23.63
C GLY A 21 -4.07 -8.86 24.17
N ILE A 22 -3.60 -7.62 24.01
CA ILE A 22 -4.32 -6.42 24.46
C ILE A 22 -5.00 -5.75 23.26
N PRO A 23 -6.34 -5.63 23.24
CA PRO A 23 -7.03 -4.87 22.20
C PRO A 23 -6.80 -3.36 22.40
N VAL A 24 -6.21 -2.70 21.41
CA VAL A 24 -5.80 -1.27 21.51
C VAL A 24 -6.35 -0.37 20.38
N GLY A 25 -7.04 -0.94 19.39
CA GLY A 25 -7.53 -0.16 18.26
C GLY A 25 -8.58 -0.90 17.44
N THR A 26 -9.29 -0.15 16.61
CA THR A 26 -10.27 -0.68 15.66
C THR A 26 -9.67 -0.72 14.26
N CYS A 27 -9.87 -1.83 13.56
CA CYS A 27 -9.50 -1.98 12.15
C CYS A 27 -10.77 -2.21 11.34
N ARG A 28 -11.09 -1.29 10.43
CA ARG A 28 -12.31 -1.36 9.60
C ARG A 28 -12.07 -2.02 8.24
N THR A 29 -10.82 -2.20 7.84
CA THR A 29 -10.44 -2.76 6.53
C THR A 29 -10.35 -4.28 6.57
N SER A 30 -9.96 -4.86 7.71
CA SER A 30 -9.72 -6.30 7.80
C SER A 30 -9.89 -6.83 9.21
N PHE A 31 -10.20 -8.12 9.30
CA PHE A 31 -10.17 -8.90 10.53
C PHE A 31 -9.75 -10.34 10.22
N VAL A 32 -9.42 -11.10 11.27
CA VAL A 32 -8.97 -12.48 11.15
C VAL A 32 -9.87 -13.38 12.00
N THR A 33 -10.36 -14.45 11.41
CA THR A 33 -11.10 -15.52 12.08
C THR A 33 -10.21 -16.77 12.21
N PRO A 34 -10.39 -17.58 13.26
CA PRO A 34 -9.61 -18.81 13.43
C PRO A 34 -9.84 -19.86 12.34
N ASP A 35 -11.01 -19.87 11.72
CA ASP A 35 -11.51 -20.89 10.80
C ASP A 35 -11.36 -20.51 9.32
N GLU A 36 -11.71 -19.29 8.95
CA GLU A 36 -11.68 -18.80 7.56
C GLU A 36 -10.43 -17.97 7.24
N GLY A 37 -9.70 -17.51 8.25
CA GLY A 37 -8.50 -16.71 8.10
C GLY A 37 -8.81 -15.22 7.93
N VAL A 38 -8.13 -14.55 7.01
CA VAL A 38 -8.22 -13.09 6.81
C VAL A 38 -9.44 -12.73 5.97
N HIS A 39 -10.17 -11.71 6.41
CA HIS A 39 -11.26 -11.08 5.66
C HIS A 39 -10.92 -9.62 5.35
N TYR A 40 -11.28 -9.16 4.16
CA TYR A 40 -11.21 -7.75 3.75
C TYR A 40 -12.62 -7.18 3.59
N CYS A 41 -12.95 -6.17 4.40
CA CYS A 41 -14.27 -5.53 4.41
C CYS A 41 -15.46 -6.51 4.48
N GLY A 42 -15.28 -7.67 5.13
CA GLY A 42 -16.29 -8.73 5.26
C GLY A 42 -16.15 -9.88 4.25
N TYR A 43 -15.35 -9.73 3.20
CA TYR A 43 -15.11 -10.78 2.21
C TYR A 43 -13.94 -11.67 2.64
N PRO A 44 -14.11 -13.00 2.72
CA PRO A 44 -12.99 -13.90 2.99
C PRO A 44 -11.99 -13.84 1.83
N ILE A 45 -10.69 -13.92 2.14
CA ILE A 45 -9.64 -13.80 1.12
C ILE A 45 -9.78 -14.85 -0.01
N ARG A 46 -10.40 -16.00 0.27
CA ARG A 46 -10.70 -17.06 -0.70
C ARG A 46 -11.70 -16.65 -1.77
N GLU A 47 -12.49 -15.59 -1.55
CA GLU A 47 -13.42 -15.04 -2.55
C GLU A 47 -12.76 -13.95 -3.40
N LEU A 48 -11.59 -13.44 -2.98
CA LEU A 48 -10.89 -12.34 -3.64
C LEU A 48 -9.70 -12.80 -4.50
N VAL A 49 -9.46 -14.10 -4.62
CA VAL A 49 -8.26 -14.66 -5.29
C VAL A 49 -8.20 -14.32 -6.78
N ASP A 50 -9.37 -14.27 -7.43
CA ASP A 50 -9.51 -13.97 -8.86
C ASP A 50 -9.84 -12.49 -9.11
N VAL A 51 -9.88 -11.66 -8.06
CA VAL A 51 -10.19 -10.23 -8.15
C VAL A 51 -8.89 -9.46 -8.42
N SER A 52 -8.94 -8.48 -9.33
CA SER A 52 -7.74 -7.70 -9.64
C SER A 52 -7.28 -6.87 -8.44
N PRO A 53 -5.98 -6.61 -8.29
CA PRO A 53 -5.46 -5.80 -7.17
C PRO A 53 -6.13 -4.43 -7.06
N GLU A 54 -6.45 -3.79 -8.18
CA GLU A 54 -7.15 -2.49 -8.19
C GLU A 54 -8.56 -2.59 -7.64
N ASP A 55 -9.29 -3.65 -7.97
CA ASP A 55 -10.64 -3.88 -7.44
C ASP A 55 -10.60 -4.19 -5.93
N VAL A 56 -9.55 -4.86 -5.45
CA VAL A 56 -9.29 -5.05 -4.02
C VAL A 56 -8.94 -3.71 -3.34
N ILE A 57 -8.13 -2.86 -3.97
CA ILE A 57 -7.83 -1.52 -3.45
C ILE A 57 -9.13 -0.71 -3.37
N TYR A 58 -9.96 -0.73 -4.42
CA TYR A 58 -11.26 -0.08 -4.43
C TYR A 58 -12.13 -0.56 -3.26
N LEU A 59 -12.19 -1.88 -3.02
CA LEU A 59 -12.89 -2.47 -1.88
C LEU A 59 -12.38 -1.93 -0.54
N LEU A 60 -11.07 -1.80 -0.36
CA LEU A 60 -10.50 -1.33 0.89
C LEU A 60 -10.85 0.13 1.19
N PHE A 61 -10.92 0.98 0.17
CA PHE A 61 -11.31 2.39 0.32
C PHE A 61 -12.83 2.58 0.43
N ASN A 62 -13.62 1.93 -0.44
CA ASN A 62 -15.06 2.13 -0.56
C ASN A 62 -15.92 1.16 0.27
N LYS A 63 -15.32 0.10 0.81
CA LYS A 63 -15.97 -0.98 1.59
C LYS A 63 -16.91 -1.87 0.81
N GLU A 64 -16.96 -1.72 -0.51
CA GLU A 64 -17.78 -2.51 -1.42
C GLU A 64 -16.97 -2.84 -2.69
N LEU A 65 -17.24 -4.00 -3.30
CA LEU A 65 -16.61 -4.37 -4.57
C LEU A 65 -17.13 -3.46 -5.70
N PRO A 66 -16.26 -3.04 -6.63
CA PRO A 66 -16.69 -2.18 -7.72
C PRO A 66 -17.57 -2.94 -8.72
N ASN A 67 -18.48 -2.23 -9.37
CA ASN A 67 -19.11 -2.71 -10.60
C ASN A 67 -18.14 -2.54 -11.80
N ALA A 68 -18.49 -3.08 -12.97
CA ALA A 68 -17.61 -3.07 -14.13
C ALA A 68 -17.22 -1.65 -14.61
N GLU A 69 -18.12 -0.68 -14.48
CA GLU A 69 -17.86 0.71 -14.86
C GLU A 69 -16.92 1.40 -13.85
N GLN A 70 -17.17 1.22 -12.55
CA GLN A 70 -16.32 1.71 -11.47
C GLN A 70 -14.91 1.12 -11.54
N SER A 71 -14.81 -0.17 -11.83
CA SER A 71 -13.54 -0.87 -12.00
C SER A 71 -12.73 -0.28 -13.16
N ALA A 72 -13.35 -0.05 -14.32
CA ALA A 72 -12.69 0.55 -15.47
C ALA A 72 -12.21 1.99 -15.17
N MET A 73 -13.08 2.81 -14.58
CA MET A 73 -12.73 4.18 -14.19
C MET A 73 -11.60 4.22 -13.17
N PHE A 74 -11.62 3.32 -12.18
CA PHE A 74 -10.61 3.29 -11.13
C PHE A 74 -9.24 2.86 -11.65
N ARG A 75 -9.20 1.90 -12.58
CA ARG A 75 -7.94 1.51 -13.25
C ARG A 75 -7.38 2.66 -14.10
N GLU A 76 -8.24 3.39 -14.81
CA GLU A 76 -7.81 4.55 -15.60
C GLU A 76 -7.27 5.68 -14.69
N ASP A 77 -7.93 5.93 -13.56
CA ASP A 77 -7.46 6.90 -12.55
C ASP A 77 -6.08 6.51 -12.00
N LEU A 78 -5.89 5.25 -11.56
CA LEU A 78 -4.60 4.76 -11.08
C LEU A 78 -3.51 4.84 -12.15
N ALA A 79 -3.83 4.45 -13.39
CA ALA A 79 -2.92 4.54 -14.52
C ALA A 79 -2.46 5.98 -14.77
N SER A 80 -3.37 6.96 -14.64
CA SER A 80 -3.05 8.38 -14.81
C SER A 80 -2.10 8.93 -13.73
N ARG A 81 -2.11 8.33 -12.53
CA ARG A 81 -1.29 8.74 -11.37
C ARG A 81 0.09 8.08 -11.32
N ALA A 82 0.31 7.04 -12.12
CA ALA A 82 1.48 6.16 -12.04
C ALA A 82 2.82 6.84 -12.40
N SER A 83 2.77 7.98 -13.11
CA SER A 83 3.98 8.71 -13.51
C SER A 83 4.78 9.20 -12.30
N LEU A 84 6.10 8.95 -12.31
CA LEU A 84 7.00 9.49 -11.29
C LEU A 84 7.50 10.90 -11.63
N PRO A 85 7.69 11.78 -10.63
CA PRO A 85 8.44 13.02 -10.81
C PRO A 85 9.91 12.77 -11.19
N ASP A 86 10.44 13.54 -12.14
CA ASP A 86 11.82 13.42 -12.66
C ASP A 86 12.92 13.42 -11.57
N GLY A 87 12.66 14.08 -10.45
CA GLY A 87 13.60 14.16 -9.33
C GLY A 87 13.82 12.83 -8.60
N VAL A 88 12.85 11.90 -8.65
CA VAL A 88 12.92 10.63 -7.93
C VAL A 88 14.01 9.73 -8.52
N GLU A 89 14.09 9.63 -9.84
CA GLU A 89 15.10 8.80 -10.53
C GLU A 89 16.52 9.29 -10.22
N GLN A 90 16.72 10.61 -10.16
CA GLN A 90 18.02 11.22 -9.82
C GLN A 90 18.44 10.95 -8.38
N VAL A 91 17.49 10.91 -7.44
CA VAL A 91 17.80 10.53 -6.06
C VAL A 91 18.24 9.07 -6.02
N LEU A 92 17.47 8.18 -6.64
CA LEU A 92 17.77 6.74 -6.66
C LEU A 92 19.10 6.42 -7.34
N SER A 93 19.46 7.11 -8.42
CA SER A 93 20.74 6.87 -9.11
C SER A 93 21.97 7.23 -8.26
N ASN A 94 21.81 8.14 -7.30
CA ASN A 94 22.89 8.59 -6.42
C ASN A 94 23.02 7.78 -5.13
N LEU A 95 22.09 6.84 -4.86
CA LEU A 95 22.12 6.03 -3.65
C LEU A 95 23.21 4.96 -3.69
N PRO A 96 23.75 4.56 -2.52
CA PRO A 96 24.76 3.51 -2.43
C PRO A 96 24.17 2.14 -2.79
N LYS A 97 24.71 1.49 -3.82
CA LYS A 97 24.24 0.19 -4.36
C LYS A 97 24.24 -0.95 -3.33
N HIS A 98 25.07 -0.86 -2.29
CA HIS A 98 25.17 -1.86 -1.22
C HIS A 98 24.15 -1.67 -0.09
N GLY A 99 23.31 -0.63 -0.12
CA GLY A 99 22.27 -0.40 0.87
C GLY A 99 21.20 -1.50 0.89
N HIS A 100 20.53 -1.64 2.03
CA HIS A 100 19.42 -2.58 2.17
C HIS A 100 18.23 -2.12 1.30
N PRO A 101 17.52 -3.02 0.59
CA PRO A 101 16.45 -2.62 -0.33
C PRO A 101 15.30 -1.85 0.34
N MET A 102 15.03 -2.13 1.61
CA MET A 102 14.00 -1.39 2.36
C MET A 102 14.43 0.05 2.68
N ASP A 103 15.73 0.33 2.82
CA ASP A 103 16.22 1.70 3.02
C ASP A 103 16.04 2.51 1.74
N TRP A 104 16.31 1.88 0.58
CA TRP A 104 16.04 2.46 -0.74
C TRP A 104 14.56 2.76 -0.93
N LEU A 105 13.69 1.81 -0.57
CA LEU A 105 12.24 1.99 -0.64
C LEU A 105 11.78 3.15 0.26
N SER A 106 12.26 3.20 1.50
CA SER A 106 11.94 4.27 2.44
C SER A 106 12.35 5.64 1.89
N ILE A 107 13.59 5.78 1.39
CA ILE A 107 14.07 7.03 0.78
C ILE A 107 13.22 7.39 -0.45
N GLY A 108 12.86 6.42 -1.29
CA GLY A 108 12.01 6.64 -2.46
C GLY A 108 10.62 7.18 -2.09
N ILE A 109 9.97 6.58 -1.10
CA ILE A 109 8.65 7.01 -0.60
C ILE A 109 8.74 8.42 0.01
N HIS A 110 9.76 8.69 0.84
CA HIS A 110 9.96 10.02 1.41
C HIS A 110 10.21 11.08 0.32
N THR A 111 10.98 10.73 -0.70
CA THR A 111 11.25 11.61 -1.85
C THR A 111 9.95 11.93 -2.60
N LEU A 112 9.11 10.92 -2.85
CA LEU A 112 7.79 11.12 -3.47
C LEU A 112 6.90 12.06 -2.64
N GLY A 113 6.86 11.87 -1.32
CA GLY A 113 6.14 12.76 -0.41
C GLY A 113 6.67 14.20 -0.45
N MET A 114 7.97 14.42 -0.65
CA MET A 114 8.52 15.77 -0.75
C MET A 114 8.15 16.49 -2.06
N TYR A 115 7.93 15.76 -3.16
CA TYR A 115 7.61 16.36 -4.45
C TYR A 115 6.12 16.66 -4.64
N ASP A 116 5.25 15.76 -4.20
CA ASP A 116 3.88 15.73 -4.73
C ASP A 116 2.82 15.41 -3.67
N THR A 117 3.07 15.82 -2.41
CA THR A 117 2.03 15.79 -1.36
C THR A 117 1.02 16.89 -1.64
N THR A 118 -0.22 16.50 -1.91
CA THR A 118 -1.37 17.38 -2.20
C THR A 118 -2.02 17.92 -0.93
N GLY A 119 -1.82 17.23 0.21
CA GLY A 119 -2.44 17.57 1.48
C GLY A 119 -3.82 16.92 1.69
N ASP A 120 -4.35 16.22 0.68
CA ASP A 120 -5.45 15.28 0.83
C ASP A 120 -4.88 13.87 0.99
N TRP A 121 -5.17 13.25 2.14
CA TRP A 121 -4.66 11.91 2.47
C TRP A 121 -5.12 10.84 1.47
N LEU A 122 -6.30 10.99 0.86
CA LEU A 122 -6.84 10.01 -0.07
C LEU A 122 -6.10 10.07 -1.40
N ASP A 123 -5.94 11.27 -1.95
CA ASP A 123 -5.19 11.49 -3.19
C ASP A 123 -3.73 11.10 -3.02
N ASP A 124 -3.11 11.47 -1.90
CA ASP A 124 -1.71 11.12 -1.61
C ASP A 124 -1.52 9.60 -1.47
N ALA A 125 -2.48 8.89 -0.88
CA ALA A 125 -2.46 7.43 -0.78
C ALA A 125 -2.62 6.76 -2.16
N LEU A 126 -3.54 7.24 -3.00
CA LEU A 126 -3.74 6.72 -4.35
C LEU A 126 -2.53 6.99 -5.25
N ASN A 127 -1.96 8.20 -5.17
CA ASN A 127 -0.74 8.57 -5.88
C ASN A 127 0.43 7.67 -5.47
N LEU A 128 0.58 7.39 -4.17
CA LEU A 128 1.61 6.48 -3.69
C LEU A 128 1.39 5.07 -4.25
N ILE A 129 0.18 4.51 -4.12
CA ILE A 129 -0.13 3.15 -4.60
C ILE A 129 0.16 3.01 -6.10
N ALA A 130 -0.28 3.97 -6.91
CA ALA A 130 -0.06 3.97 -8.36
C ALA A 130 1.43 4.00 -8.75
N ARG A 131 2.26 4.68 -7.97
CA ARG A 131 3.69 4.89 -8.25
C ARG A 131 4.60 3.79 -7.70
N MET A 132 4.12 2.99 -6.76
CA MET A 132 4.91 1.95 -6.08
C MET A 132 5.52 0.91 -7.03
N PRO A 133 4.81 0.36 -8.03
CA PRO A 133 5.42 -0.63 -8.94
C PRO A 133 6.60 -0.07 -9.71
N ARG A 134 6.46 1.16 -10.23
CA ARG A 134 7.54 1.84 -10.96
C ARG A 134 8.72 2.14 -10.03
N LEU A 135 8.45 2.67 -8.84
CA LEU A 135 9.49 2.92 -7.83
C LEU A 135 10.27 1.64 -7.50
N MET A 136 9.57 0.53 -7.26
CA MET A 136 10.18 -0.77 -6.97
C MET A 136 10.99 -1.32 -8.15
N GLY A 137 10.46 -1.20 -9.37
CA GLY A 137 11.16 -1.60 -10.59
C GLY A 137 12.47 -0.83 -10.80
N LEU A 138 12.46 0.47 -10.53
CA LEU A 138 13.67 1.32 -10.56
C LEU A 138 14.67 0.91 -9.48
N ILE A 139 14.23 0.74 -8.22
CA ILE A 139 15.11 0.31 -7.12
C ILE A 139 15.80 -1.00 -7.47
N PHE A 140 15.06 -1.97 -8.02
CA PHE A 140 15.63 -3.26 -8.44
C PHE A 140 16.70 -3.07 -9.53
N ARG A 141 16.40 -2.28 -10.57
CA ARG A 141 17.34 -2.02 -11.68
C ARG A 141 18.59 -1.27 -11.25
N TYR A 142 18.46 -0.19 -10.47
CA TYR A 142 19.59 0.61 -10.00
C TYR A 142 20.52 -0.20 -9.10
N ARG A 143 19.96 -1.07 -8.24
CA ARG A 143 20.75 -1.95 -7.38
C ARG A 143 21.51 -3.01 -8.18
N GLU A 144 20.95 -3.51 -9.28
CA GLU A 144 21.64 -4.40 -10.23
C GLU A 144 22.61 -3.66 -11.18
N GLY A 145 22.65 -2.32 -11.16
CA GLY A 145 23.46 -1.51 -12.08
C GLY A 145 22.92 -1.45 -13.51
N ARG A 146 21.63 -1.76 -13.71
CA ARG A 146 20.93 -1.74 -15.01
C ARG A 146 20.32 -0.36 -15.27
N GLU A 147 21.19 0.62 -15.47
CA GLU A 147 20.83 2.04 -15.56
C GLU A 147 20.47 2.48 -16.99
N SER A 148 20.77 1.66 -18.00
CA SER A 148 20.43 1.93 -19.40
C SER A 148 19.14 1.22 -19.82
N ASP A 149 18.45 1.81 -20.81
CA ASP A 149 17.27 1.22 -21.46
C ASP A 149 16.14 0.88 -20.46
N ILE A 150 15.80 1.85 -19.60
CA ILE A 150 14.65 1.75 -18.71
C ILE A 150 13.39 2.02 -19.54
N PRO A 151 12.48 1.02 -19.73
CA PRO A 151 11.25 1.22 -20.47
C PRO A 151 10.42 2.34 -19.85
N ALA A 152 9.67 3.04 -20.70
CA ALA A 152 8.62 3.93 -20.24
C ALA A 152 7.56 3.14 -19.47
N ASP A 153 6.81 3.84 -18.62
CA ASP A 153 5.77 3.21 -17.83
C ASP A 153 4.68 2.64 -18.73
N ASP A 154 4.46 1.33 -18.62
CA ASP A 154 3.34 0.65 -19.27
C ASP A 154 2.11 0.79 -18.37
N VAL A 155 1.41 1.90 -18.55
CA VAL A 155 0.19 2.25 -17.79
C VAL A 155 -0.98 1.29 -18.05
N ALA A 156 -0.86 0.36 -19.00
CA ALA A 156 -1.88 -0.65 -19.29
C ALA A 156 -1.71 -1.94 -18.46
N GLN A 157 -0.60 -2.11 -17.75
CA GLN A 157 -0.41 -3.26 -16.87
C GLN A 157 -1.09 -3.02 -15.52
N SER A 158 -1.84 -4.02 -15.09
CA SER A 158 -2.39 -4.10 -13.75
C SER A 158 -1.27 -4.10 -12.70
N LEU A 159 -1.54 -3.52 -11.53
CA LEU A 159 -0.63 -3.45 -10.38
C LEU A 159 -0.05 -4.82 -9.98
#